data_AF-A0A2N2SC57-F1
#
_entry.id   AF-A0A2N2SC57-F1
#
_cell.length_a   1.000
_cell.length_b   1.000
_cell.length_c   1.000
_cell.angle_alpha   90.00
_cell.angle_beta   90.00
_cell.angle_gamma   90.00
#
_symmetry.space_group_name_H-M   'P 1'
#
loop_
_entity.id
_entity.type
_entity.pdbx_description
1 polymer ?
#
loop_
_entity_poly.entity_id
_entity_poly.type
_entity_poly.pdbx_seq_one_letter_code
_entity_poly.pdbx_strand_id
1 'polypeptide(L)'
;FAYEPVWAIGTGKNATPEQAQKMHGFMRNLIAERNRDFASQARILYGGSVTPGNAAEIFAMPDIDGGLIGRCALDAEAFRQICEAAVRSVAAPVQSAGLKT
;
A
#
# COMPACT_ATOMS: atom_id res chain seq x y z
N PHE A 1 -8.41 -7.18 -0.93
CA PHE A 1 -7.83 -7.58 -2.23
C PHE A 1 -6.34 -7.31 -2.19
N ALA A 2 -5.54 -7.99 -3.01
CA ALA A 2 -4.13 -7.65 -3.21
C ALA A 2 -3.91 -7.31 -4.69
N TYR A 3 -3.23 -6.20 -4.96
CA TYR A 3 -2.81 -5.81 -6.30
C TYR A 3 -1.38 -6.25 -6.58
N GLU A 4 -1.23 -7.11 -7.57
CA GLU A 4 0.08 -7.63 -7.98
C GLU A 4 0.49 -7.02 -9.32
N PRO A 5 1.51 -6.12 -9.36
CA PRO A 5 2.07 -5.61 -10.61
C PRO A 5 2.92 -6.68 -11.29
N VAL A 6 2.30 -7.70 -11.91
CA VAL A 6 2.99 -8.84 -12.55
C VAL A 6 4.02 -8.38 -13.58
N TRP A 7 3.74 -7.27 -14.28
CA TRP A 7 4.67 -6.65 -15.23
C TRP A 7 6.01 -6.23 -14.63
N ALA A 8 6.09 -6.04 -13.31
CA ALA A 8 7.31 -5.68 -12.58
C ALA A 8 8.06 -6.91 -12.02
N ILE A 9 7.40 -8.07 -11.90
CA ILE A 9 7.97 -9.28 -11.29
C ILE A 9 9.11 -9.83 -12.15
N GLY A 10 10.28 -10.09 -11.53
CA GLY A 10 11.43 -10.71 -12.19
C GLY A 10 12.25 -9.79 -13.10
N THR A 11 11.86 -8.52 -13.24
CA THR A 11 12.50 -7.55 -14.16
C THR A 11 13.63 -6.72 -13.52
N GLY A 12 13.82 -6.85 -12.20
CA GLY A 12 14.68 -5.96 -11.43
C GLY A 12 14.11 -4.55 -11.23
N LYS A 13 12.94 -4.25 -11.80
CA LYS A 13 12.21 -2.99 -11.63
C LYS A 13 11.02 -3.22 -10.70
N ASN A 14 10.90 -2.38 -9.69
CA ASN A 14 9.72 -2.36 -8.82
C ASN A 14 8.79 -1.23 -9.27
N ALA A 15 7.47 -1.42 -9.13
CA ALA A 15 6.56 -0.29 -9.25
C ALA A 15 6.94 0.77 -8.21
N THR A 16 7.00 2.04 -8.62
CA THR A 16 7.25 3.14 -7.68
C THR A 16 6.06 3.30 -6.73
N PRO A 17 6.22 3.93 -5.56
CA PRO A 17 5.11 4.24 -4.67
C PRO A 17 3.96 4.98 -5.38
N GLU A 18 4.28 5.91 -6.28
CA GLU A 18 3.30 6.68 -7.06
C GLU A 18 2.54 5.81 -8.06
N GLN A 19 3.22 4.85 -8.71
CA GLN A 19 2.58 3.89 -9.61
C GLN A 19 1.63 2.96 -8.84
N ALA A 20 2.06 2.49 -7.67
CA ALA A 20 1.23 1.68 -6.79
C ALA A 20 0.00 2.47 -6.30
N GLN A 21 0.20 3.70 -5.83
CA GLN A 21 -0.87 4.61 -5.39
C GLN A 21 -1.89 4.87 -6.50
N LYS A 22 -1.42 5.17 -7.73
CA LYS A 22 -2.31 5.40 -8.87
C LYS A 22 -3.21 4.20 -9.15
N MET A 23 -2.65 2.98 -9.09
CA MET A 23 -3.42 1.76 -9.31
C MET A 23 -4.38 1.46 -8.16
N HIS A 24 -3.96 1.70 -6.92
CA HIS A 24 -4.82 1.54 -5.75
C HIS A 24 -6.01 2.49 -5.75
N GLY A 25 -5.79 3.78 -6.00
CA GLY A 25 -6.86 4.76 -6.16
C GLY A 25 -7.81 4.41 -7.31
N PHE A 26 -7.27 3.92 -8.44
CA PHE A 26 -8.11 3.45 -9.55
C PHE A 26 -9.02 2.28 -9.14
N MET A 27 -8.48 1.25 -8.47
CA MET A 27 -9.29 0.13 -7.99
C MET A 27 -10.34 0.57 -6.96
N ARG A 28 -9.98 1.46 -6.03
CA ARG A 28 -10.91 1.98 -5.02
C ARG A 28 -12.05 2.75 -5.69
N ASN A 29 -11.77 3.53 -6.73
CA ASN A 29 -12.79 4.23 -7.53
C ASN A 29 -13.73 3.24 -8.24
N LEU A 30 -13.21 2.17 -8.83
CA LEU A 30 -14.06 1.13 -9.45
C LEU A 30 -14.99 0.46 -8.43
N ILE A 31 -14.52 0.23 -7.20
CA ILE A 31 -15.37 -0.30 -6.12
C ILE A 31 -16.44 0.75 -5.75
N ALA A 32 -16.05 2.02 -5.63
CA ALA A 32 -16.94 3.13 -5.26
C ALA A 32 -18.06 3.38 -6.28
N GLU A 33 -17.85 3.06 -7.55
CA GLU A 33 -18.89 3.09 -8.59
C GLU A 33 -20.02 2.08 -8.37
N ARG A 34 -19.81 1.08 -7.50
CA ARG A 34 -20.82 0.07 -7.16
C ARG A 34 -21.31 0.21 -5.72
N ASN A 35 -20.39 0.50 -4.80
CA ASN A 35 -20.70 0.71 -3.39
C ASN A 35 -19.65 1.62 -2.74
N ARG A 36 -20.01 2.89 -2.53
CA ARG A 36 -19.12 3.90 -1.94
C ARG A 36 -18.73 3.57 -0.49
N ASP A 37 -19.69 3.13 0.30
CA ASP A 37 -19.46 2.80 1.71
C ASP A 37 -18.45 1.66 1.83
N PHE A 38 -18.63 0.62 1.01
CA PHE A 38 -17.70 -0.50 0.96
C PHE A 38 -16.32 -0.10 0.44
N ALA A 39 -16.22 0.82 -0.53
CA ALA A 39 -14.94 1.28 -1.06
C ALA A 39 -14.03 1.91 0.01
N SER A 40 -14.62 2.59 1.01
CA SER A 40 -13.88 3.16 2.13
C SER A 40 -13.37 2.11 3.13
N GLN A 41 -14.03 0.95 3.20
CA GLN A 41 -13.73 -0.14 4.14
C GLN A 41 -12.87 -1.24 3.52
N ALA A 42 -12.87 -1.34 2.19
CA ALA A 42 -12.13 -2.35 1.45
C ALA A 42 -10.63 -2.18 1.69
N ARG A 43 -10.00 -3.24 2.21
CA ARG A 43 -8.55 -3.35 2.34
C ARG A 43 -7.94 -3.74 0.99
N ILE A 44 -7.13 -2.85 0.41
CA ILE A 44 -6.40 -3.06 -0.83
C ILE A 44 -4.91 -3.12 -0.52
N LEU A 45 -4.37 -4.33 -0.48
CA LEU A 45 -2.97 -4.62 -0.18
C LEU A 45 -2.11 -4.48 -1.44
N TYR A 46 -0.89 -4.02 -1.27
CA TYR A 46 0.12 -4.02 -2.33
C TYR A 46 0.85 -5.37 -2.35
N GLY A 47 0.81 -6.07 -3.49
CA GLY A 47 1.44 -7.38 -3.69
C GLY A 47 2.71 -7.34 -4.56
N GLY A 48 3.24 -6.15 -4.87
CA GLY A 48 4.54 -6.03 -5.51
C GLY A 48 5.71 -6.31 -4.56
N SER A 49 6.95 -6.11 -5.04
CA SER A 49 8.13 -6.37 -4.20
C SER A 49 8.28 -5.33 -3.09
N VAL A 50 7.88 -5.73 -1.88
CA VAL A 50 8.12 -4.97 -0.64
C VAL A 50 9.38 -5.51 0.04
N THR A 51 10.26 -4.60 0.42
CA THR A 51 11.49 -4.85 1.17
C THR A 51 11.57 -3.87 2.34
N PRO A 52 12.42 -4.09 3.35
CA PRO A 52 12.61 -3.11 4.41
C PRO A 52 13.02 -1.72 3.90
N GLY A 53 13.73 -1.66 2.76
CA GLY A 53 14.21 -0.40 2.18
C GLY A 53 13.14 0.44 1.48
N ASN A 54 11.98 -0.13 1.12
CA ASN A 54 10.91 0.62 0.43
C ASN A 54 9.56 0.59 1.14
N ALA A 55 9.40 -0.23 2.19
CA ALA A 55 8.12 -0.42 2.86
C ALA A 55 7.52 0.88 3.40
N ALA A 56 8.35 1.77 3.95
CA ALA A 56 7.90 3.04 4.52
C ALA A 56 7.25 3.95 3.45
N GLU A 57 7.88 4.07 2.28
CA GLU A 57 7.37 4.91 1.18
C GLU A 57 6.10 4.31 0.58
N ILE A 58 6.04 2.99 0.41
CA ILE A 58 4.85 2.29 -0.08
C ILE A 58 3.67 2.46 0.89
N PHE A 59 3.88 2.21 2.18
CA PHE A 59 2.80 2.26 3.16
C PHE A 59 2.41 3.69 3.59
N ALA A 60 3.15 4.71 3.15
CA ALA A 60 2.73 6.11 3.25
C ALA A 60 1.70 6.51 2.19
N MET A 61 1.48 5.69 1.16
CA MET A 61 0.50 5.98 0.11
C MET A 61 -0.93 5.81 0.64
N PRO A 62 -1.82 6.80 0.43
CA PRO A 62 -3.11 6.86 1.13
C PRO A 62 -4.09 5.75 0.74
N ASP A 63 -3.97 5.15 -0.45
CA ASP A 63 -4.84 4.05 -0.87
C ASP A 63 -4.22 2.65 -0.68
N ILE A 64 -3.02 2.56 -0.09
CA ILE A 64 -2.34 1.29 0.20
C ILE A 64 -2.58 0.89 1.65
N ASP A 65 -3.35 -0.19 1.85
CA ASP A 65 -3.78 -0.64 3.17
C ASP A 65 -2.81 -1.60 3.88
N GLY A 66 -1.68 -1.91 3.24
CA GLY A 66 -0.70 -2.89 3.71
C GLY A 66 -0.07 -3.66 2.57
N GLY A 67 0.61 -4.77 2.89
CA GLY A 67 1.35 -5.56 1.91
C GLY A 67 1.04 -7.05 1.96
N LEU A 68 0.98 -7.69 0.79
CA LEU A 68 1.04 -9.14 0.63
C LEU A 68 2.52 -9.51 0.39
N ILE A 69 3.21 -9.98 1.43
CA ILE A 69 4.66 -10.10 1.43
C ILE A 69 5.10 -11.48 0.91
N GLY A 70 5.91 -11.49 -0.14
CA GLY A 70 6.51 -12.70 -0.71
C GLY A 70 7.84 -13.08 -0.05
N ARG A 71 8.95 -13.01 -0.81
CA ARG A 71 10.28 -13.50 -0.36
C ARG A 71 10.74 -12.96 1.00
N CYS A 72 10.49 -11.68 1.31
CA CYS A 72 10.88 -11.10 2.59
C CYS A 72 10.08 -11.63 3.78
N ALA A 73 8.99 -12.38 3.58
CA ALA A 73 8.29 -13.07 4.66
C ALA A 73 9.03 -14.31 5.17
N LEU A 74 10.00 -14.82 4.41
CA LEU A 74 10.82 -15.99 4.79
C LEU A 74 12.03 -15.62 5.66
N ASP A 75 12.30 -14.32 5.83
CA ASP A 75 13.32 -13.78 6.72
C ASP A 75 12.61 -13.03 7.86
N ALA A 76 12.76 -13.53 9.08
CA ALA A 76 12.06 -13.00 10.25
C ALA A 76 12.41 -11.53 10.54
N GLU A 77 13.67 -11.13 10.36
CA GLU A 77 14.09 -9.75 10.63
C GLU A 77 13.59 -8.81 9.53
N ALA A 78 13.69 -9.23 8.27
CA ALA A 78 13.15 -8.46 7.15
C ALA A 78 11.63 -8.28 7.30
N PHE A 79 10.89 -9.35 7.63
CA PHE A 79 9.45 -9.29 7.82
C PHE A 79 9.06 -8.38 8.99
N ARG A 80 9.78 -8.47 10.12
CA ARG A 80 9.58 -7.59 11.28
C ARG A 80 9.73 -6.12 10.92
N GLN A 81 10.78 -5.75 10.18
CA GLN A 81 11.02 -4.37 9.75
C GLN A 81 9.91 -3.84 8.83
N ILE A 82 9.39 -4.69 7.93
CA ILE A 82 8.26 -4.36 7.06
C ILE A 82 6.99 -4.10 7.90
N CYS A 83 6.70 -4.97 8.88
CA CYS A 83 5.55 -4.78 9.78
C CYS A 83 5.66 -3.47 10.58
N GLU A 84 6.84 -3.13 11.10
CA GLU A 84 7.04 -1.87 11.80
C GLU A 84 6.85 -0.64 10.91
N ALA A 85 7.30 -0.71 9.65
CA ALA A 85 7.07 0.36 8.68
C ALA A 85 5.57 0.60 8.46
N ALA A 86 4.77 -0.47 8.37
CA ALA A 86 3.31 -0.37 8.24
C ALA A 86 2.64 0.23 9.48
N VAL A 87 3.08 -0.14 10.69
CA VAL A 87 2.53 0.44 11.93
C VAL A 87 2.86 1.93 12.03
N ARG A 88 4.08 2.33 11.66
CA ARG A 88 4.49 3.74 11.67
C ARG A 88 3.72 4.61 10.68
N SER A 89 3.34 4.06 9.52
CA SER A 89 2.59 4.85 8.51
C SER A 89 1.16 5.16 8.95
N VAL A 90 0.52 4.28 9.71
CA VAL A 90 -0.82 4.49 10.29
C VAL A 90 -0.80 5.49 11.45
N ALA A 91 0.33 5.60 12.16
CA ALA A 91 0.48 6.46 13.34
C ALA A 91 0.80 7.95 13.01
N ALA A 92 1.05 8.30 11.75
CA ALA A 92 1.26 9.69 11.37
C ALA A 92 -0.07 10.47 11.45
N PRO A 93 -0.13 11.60 12.18
CA PRO A 93 -1.38 12.36 12.30
C PRO A 93 -1.77 12.91 10.94
N VAL A 94 -2.98 12.57 10.48
CA VAL A 94 -3.65 13.26 9.38
C VAL A 94 -3.71 14.74 9.77
N GLN A 95 -2.94 15.59 9.09
CA GLN A 95 -3.12 17.03 9.21
C GLN A 95 -4.54 17.33 8.76
N SER A 96 -5.41 17.70 9.71
CA SER A 96 -6.76 18.17 9.43
C SER A 96 -6.65 19.39 8.53
N ALA A 97 -6.95 19.23 7.25
CA ALA A 97 -7.15 20.35 6.34
C ALA A 97 -8.28 21.20 6.93
N GLY A 98 -7.91 22.35 7.51
CA GLY A 98 -8.82 23.25 8.17
C GLY A 98 -9.95 23.65 7.22
N LEU A 99 -11.17 23.25 7.57
CA LEU A 99 -12.37 23.83 6.99
C LEU A 99 -12.45 25.26 7.50
N LYS A 100 -11.97 26.21 6.70
CA LYS A 100 -12.22 27.64 6.95
C LYS A 100 -13.72 27.87 6.75
N THR A 101 -14.43 28.04 7.85
CA THR A 101 -15.74 28.71 7.91
C THR A 101 -15.61 30.16 7.51
#